data_AF-A0A1V6CFK5-F1
#
_entry.id   AF-A0A1V6CFK5-F1
#
_cell.length_a   1.000
_cell.length_b   1.000
_cell.length_c   1.000
_cell.angle_alpha   90.00
_cell.angle_beta   90.00
_cell.angle_gamma   90.00
#
_symmetry.space_group_name_H-M   'P 1'
#
loop_
_entity.id
_entity.type
_entity.pdbx_description
1 polymer ?
#
loop_
_entity_poly.entity_id
_entity_poly.type
_entity_poly.pdbx_seq_one_letter_code
_entity_poly.pdbx_strand_id
1 'polypeptide(L)'
;MVVFCLVLTIIVCSIIISLDMDNELLKTKEVAKYLGVSKEQVLRMIKRKKRPLPAAKISTLGWRIRPSDLERWVESQIISNQNNPNES
;
A
#
# COMPACT_ATOMS: atom_id res chain seq x y z
N MET A 1 35.55 8.93 -16.01
CA MET A 1 34.20 9.50 -16.23
C MET A 1 33.05 8.53 -15.93
N VAL A 2 33.14 7.23 -16.27
CA VAL A 2 32.01 6.28 -16.11
C VAL A 2 31.67 5.92 -14.65
N VAL A 3 32.70 5.86 -13.78
CA VAL A 3 32.53 5.50 -12.35
C VAL A 3 31.72 6.55 -11.58
N PHE A 4 31.89 7.83 -11.91
CA PHE A 4 31.17 8.94 -11.27
C PHE A 4 29.66 8.89 -11.56
N CYS A 5 29.28 8.43 -12.76
CA CYS A 5 27.88 8.29 -13.18
C CYS A 5 27.16 7.15 -12.45
N LEU A 6 27.84 6.00 -12.28
CA LEU A 6 27.32 4.86 -11.49
C LEU A 6 27.15 5.22 -10.01
N VAL A 7 28.09 5.98 -9.45
CA VAL A 7 27.99 6.41 -8.04
C VAL A 7 26.86 7.43 -7.88
N LEU A 8 26.69 8.38 -8.80
CA LEU A 8 25.57 9.33 -8.76
C LEU A 8 24.21 8.62 -8.89
N THR A 9 24.07 7.63 -9.77
CA THR A 9 22.79 6.91 -9.93
C THR A 9 22.48 6.03 -8.73
N ILE A 10 23.47 5.39 -8.11
CA ILE A 10 23.29 4.62 -6.86
C ILE A 10 22.91 5.56 -5.71
N ILE A 11 23.57 6.72 -5.60
CA ILE A 11 23.27 7.71 -4.54
C ILE A 11 21.88 8.31 -4.75
N VAL A 12 21.50 8.67 -5.98
CA VAL A 12 20.15 9.18 -6.30
C VAL A 12 19.10 8.10 -6.07
N CYS A 13 19.32 6.83 -6.46
CA CYS A 13 18.42 5.73 -6.12
C CYS A 13 18.29 5.52 -4.61
N SER A 14 19.41 5.60 -3.87
CA SER A 14 19.41 5.41 -2.41
C SER A 14 18.71 6.55 -1.69
N ILE A 15 18.87 7.79 -2.17
CA ILE A 15 18.20 8.99 -1.61
C ILE A 15 16.71 8.99 -1.97
N ILE A 16 16.31 8.60 -3.18
CA ILE A 16 14.89 8.46 -3.55
C ILE A 16 14.20 7.39 -2.69
N ILE A 17 14.87 6.27 -2.39
CA ILE A 17 14.36 5.26 -1.45
C ILE A 17 14.29 5.81 -0.02
N SER A 18 15.19 6.72 0.36
CA SER A 18 15.27 7.29 1.72
C SER A 18 14.34 8.48 1.96
N LEU A 19 13.85 9.15 0.92
CA LEU A 19 12.92 10.29 1.04
C LEU A 19 11.48 9.88 1.40
N ASP A 20 11.15 8.58 1.36
CA ASP A 20 9.84 8.04 1.77
C ASP A 20 9.82 7.59 3.25
N MET A 21 10.69 8.14 4.10
CA MET A 21 10.84 7.69 5.50
C MET A 21 9.77 8.25 6.45
N ASP A 22 8.89 9.14 5.98
CA ASP A 22 7.68 9.57 6.69
C ASP A 22 6.43 8.71 6.36
N ASN A 23 6.56 7.76 5.41
CA ASN A 23 5.53 6.78 5.05
C ASN A 23 5.83 5.41 5.70
N GLU A 24 5.80 5.35 7.03
CA GLU A 24 6.02 4.09 7.75
C GLU A 24 5.03 3.00 7.23
N LEU A 25 5.57 2.00 6.53
CA LEU A 25 4.78 0.97 5.89
C LEU A 25 3.94 0.21 6.92
N LEU A 26 2.62 0.31 6.81
CA LEU A 26 1.69 -0.32 7.73
C LEU A 26 1.76 -1.84 7.60
N LYS A 27 1.89 -2.50 8.75
CA LYS A 27 1.77 -3.95 8.86
C LYS A 27 0.30 -4.34 8.74
N THR A 28 0.03 -5.58 8.36
CA THR A 28 -1.34 -6.14 8.29
C THR A 28 -2.14 -5.93 9.59
N LYS A 29 -1.48 -5.94 10.75
CA LYS A 29 -2.12 -5.68 12.05
C LYS A 29 -2.62 -4.23 12.18
N GLU A 30 -1.83 -3.26 11.74
CA GLU A 30 -2.18 -1.84 11.80
C GLU A 30 -3.31 -1.53 10.81
N VAL A 31 -3.26 -2.11 9.61
CA VAL A 31 -4.33 -1.98 8.62
C VAL A 31 -5.64 -2.61 9.12
N ALA A 32 -5.57 -3.76 9.78
CA ALA A 32 -6.74 -4.39 10.40
C ALA A 32 -7.38 -3.47 11.45
N LYS A 33 -6.55 -2.81 12.27
CA LYS A 33 -7.01 -1.84 13.29
C LYS A 33 -7.63 -0.60 12.63
N TYR A 34 -7.01 -0.07 11.58
CA TYR A 34 -7.49 1.10 10.85
C TYR A 34 -8.86 0.86 10.20
N LEU A 35 -9.02 -0.29 9.53
CA LEU A 35 -10.26 -0.66 8.86
C LEU A 35 -11.33 -1.22 9.81
N GLY A 36 -10.99 -1.51 11.07
CA GLY A 36 -11.89 -2.16 12.03
C GLY A 36 -12.26 -3.61 11.67
N VAL A 37 -11.39 -4.32 10.93
CA VAL A 37 -11.64 -5.68 10.45
C VAL A 37 -10.62 -6.68 10.99
N SER A 38 -10.92 -7.98 10.87
CA SER A 38 -9.95 -9.03 11.24
C SER A 38 -8.76 -9.10 10.27
N LYS A 39 -7.60 -9.55 10.76
CA LYS A 39 -6.40 -9.77 9.92
C LYS A 39 -6.70 -10.71 8.74
N GLU A 40 -7.54 -11.71 8.95
CA GLU A 40 -7.94 -12.65 7.90
C GLU A 40 -8.74 -11.96 6.80
N GLN A 41 -9.64 -11.05 7.16
CA GLN A 41 -10.38 -10.26 6.18
C GLN A 41 -9.41 -9.37 5.37
N VAL A 42 -8.42 -8.74 6.02
CA VAL A 42 -7.38 -7.98 5.30
C VAL A 42 -6.65 -8.87 4.29
N LEU A 43 -6.25 -10.09 4.68
CA LEU A 43 -5.60 -11.04 3.76
C LEU A 43 -6.53 -11.46 2.61
N ARG A 44 -7.82 -11.65 2.88
CA ARG A 44 -8.82 -11.93 1.83
C ARG A 44 -8.96 -10.74 0.87
N MET A 45 -8.95 -9.51 1.38
CA MET A 45 -9.04 -8.28 0.58
C MET A 45 -7.82 -8.08 -0.31
N ILE A 46 -6.63 -8.42 0.17
CA ILE A 46 -5.40 -8.44 -0.64
C ILE A 46 -5.53 -9.44 -1.80
N LYS A 47 -6.13 -10.61 -1.55
CA LYS A 47 -6.31 -11.67 -2.55
C LYS A 47 -7.56 -11.52 -3.43
N ARG A 48 -8.39 -10.48 -3.24
CA ARG A 48 -9.62 -10.30 -4.02
C ARG A 48 -9.31 -9.95 -5.48
N LYS A 49 -10.08 -10.52 -6.41
CA LYS A 49 -9.96 -10.19 -7.84
C LYS A 49 -10.47 -8.79 -8.17
N LYS A 50 -11.56 -8.36 -7.53
CA LYS A 50 -12.14 -7.04 -7.73
C LYS A 50 -11.53 -6.07 -6.71
N ARG A 51 -10.76 -5.10 -7.21
CA ARG A 51 -10.14 -4.00 -6.44
C ARG A 51 -9.38 -4.50 -5.21
N PRO A 52 -8.29 -5.26 -5.42
CA PRO A 52 -7.47 -5.75 -4.32
C PRO A 52 -6.93 -4.61 -3.47
N LEU A 53 -6.72 -4.88 -2.19
CA LEU A 53 -6.05 -3.96 -1.30
C LEU A 53 -4.60 -3.73 -1.79
N PRO A 54 -4.12 -2.49 -1.94
CA PRO A 54 -2.78 -2.19 -2.43
C PRO A 54 -1.73 -2.56 -1.38
N ALA A 55 -1.32 -3.82 -1.41
CA ALA A 55 -0.35 -4.38 -0.49
C ALA A 55 0.84 -4.97 -1.26
N ALA A 56 2.04 -4.61 -0.84
CA ALA A 56 3.28 -5.21 -1.31
C ALA A 56 3.67 -6.38 -0.40
N LYS A 57 3.99 -7.53 -0.99
CA LYS A 57 4.56 -8.66 -0.23
C LYS A 57 6.07 -8.44 -0.11
N ILE A 58 6.53 -8.01 1.05
CA ILE A 58 7.96 -7.91 1.34
C ILE A 58 8.41 -9.26 1.86
N SER A 59 9.00 -10.07 0.98
CA SER A 59 9.54 -11.42 1.19
C SER A 59 9.34 -12.01 2.61
N THR A 60 10.23 -11.65 3.55
CA THR A 60 10.27 -12.19 4.92
C THR A 60 9.45 -11.38 5.94
N LEU A 61 9.11 -10.13 5.62
CA LEU A 61 8.47 -9.18 6.53
C LEU A 61 6.93 -9.16 6.40
N GLY A 62 6.40 -9.92 5.44
CA GLY A 62 4.98 -10.08 5.18
C GLY A 62 4.40 -8.97 4.30
N TRP A 63 3.08 -8.83 4.35
CA TRP A 63 2.37 -7.80 3.58
C TRP A 63 2.56 -6.42 4.23
N ARG A 64 2.90 -5.43 3.41
CA ARG A 64 3.10 -4.03 3.78
C ARG A 64 2.26 -3.15 2.88
N ILE A 65 1.65 -2.14 3.47
CA ILE A 65 0.70 -1.25 2.81
C ILE A 65 1.14 0.18 3.12
N ARG A 66 1.22 1.03 2.09
CA ARG A 66 1.44 2.46 2.31
C ARG A 66 0.15 3.10 2.83
N PRO A 67 0.22 3.95 3.87
CA PRO A 67 -0.94 4.68 4.38
C PRO A 67 -1.70 5.43 3.27
N SER A 68 -0.99 6.17 2.41
CA SER A 68 -1.61 6.95 1.32
C SER A 68 -2.36 6.08 0.31
N ASP A 69 -1.84 4.89 0.00
CA ASP A 69 -2.51 3.95 -0.89
C ASP A 69 -3.75 3.33 -0.22
N LEU A 70 -3.69 3.10 1.10
CA LEU A 70 -4.82 2.58 1.87
C LEU A 70 -5.99 3.58 1.87
N GLU A 71 -5.72 4.85 2.15
CA GLU A 71 -6.72 5.92 2.14
C GLU A 71 -7.38 6.07 0.76
N ARG A 72 -6.56 6.16 -0.30
CA ARG A 72 -7.05 6.25 -1.67
C ARG A 72 -7.88 5.04 -2.08
N TRP A 73 -7.49 3.86 -1.62
CA TRP A 73 -8.26 2.64 -1.85
C TRP A 73 -9.61 2.66 -1.13
N VAL A 74 -9.66 3.11 0.12
CA VAL A 74 -10.90 3.26 0.91
C VAL A 74 -11.86 4.22 0.21
N GLU A 75 -11.37 5.39 -0.19
CA GLU A 75 -12.16 6.38 -0.93
C GLU A 75 -12.73 5.79 -2.22
N SER A 76 -11.90 5.03 -2.95
CA SER A 76 -12.34 4.33 -4.17
C SER A 76 -13.46 3.30 -3.90
N GLN A 77 -13.48 2.64 -2.73
CA GLN A 77 -14.58 1.73 -2.36
C GLN A 77 -15.87 2.50 -2.10
N ILE A 78 -15.79 3.62 -1.38
CA ILE A 78 -16.94 4.46 -1.04
C ILE A 78 -17.59 4.99 -2.33
N ILE A 79 -16.79 5.56 -3.23
CA ILE A 79 -17.26 6.09 -4.51
C ILE A 79 -17.93 5.01 -5.36
N SER A 80 -17.38 3.78 -5.40
CA SER A 80 -18.05 2.71 -6.15
C SER A 80 -19.36 2.24 -5.55
N ASN A 81 -19.50 2.32 -4.23
CA ASN A 81 -20.75 1.97 -3.59
C ASN A 81 -21.83 3.02 -3.91
N GLN A 82 -21.45 4.30 -3.96
CA GLN A 82 -22.35 5.40 -4.29
C GLN A 82 -22.81 5.41 -5.76
N ASN A 83 -21.96 4.97 -6.69
CA ASN A 83 -22.29 4.94 -8.12
C ASN A 83 -23.14 3.73 -8.54
N ASN A 84 -23.68 2.96 -7.58
CA ASN A 84 -24.58 1.85 -7.86
C ASN A 84 -26.03 2.20 -7.43
N PRO A 85 -26.86 2.80 -8.30
CA PRO A 85 -28.14 3.40 -7.94
C PRO A 85 -29.29 2.40 -7.68
N ASN A 86 -29.00 1.13 -7.36
CA ASN A 86 -30.01 0.07 -7.21
C ASN A 86 -30.17 -0.47 -5.79
N GLU A 87 -29.90 0.34 -4.77
CA GLU A 87 -30.19 0.00 -3.37
C GLU A 87 -30.92 1.16 -2.67
N SER A 88 -32.22 1.29 -2.93
CA SER A 88 -33.23 1.99 -2.12
C SER A 88 -34.60 1.39 -2.42
#